data_AF-A0ABD3Q3Y0-F1
#
_entry.id   AF-A0ABD3Q3Y0-F1
#
_cell.length_a   1.000
_cell.length_b   1.000
_cell.length_c   1.000
_cell.angle_alpha   90.00
_cell.angle_beta   90.00
_cell.angle_gamma   90.00
#
_symmetry.space_group_name_H-M   'P 1'
#
loop_
_entity.id
_entity.type
_entity.pdbx_description
1 polymer ?
#
loop_
_entity_poly.entity_id
_entity_poly.type
_entity_poly.pdbx_seq_one_letter_code
_entity_poly.pdbx_strand_id
1 'polypeptide(L)'
;MVAFGFLKNKPPTDLRGIFAGCGSLLNHPEMAPHVIQLTGKPVQDVTLVYLGTASYDLPEKCENQTSWYSEHGATVIALDVVLKAPPTAYMQECMERADIILVSGGNTSFAMRRWKRLGLDFMIKEACLGPRRVVMAGGSAGAICWWSGGHSDSMDPDSFKEAKLSSHGSEHDIDEEDGKTDENHDEDDVPKDWDYIRVDGLGFIPGLCCPHHDRIQSNGVLRAHDFDEMLLRHPTEVGICIDHNAAFMINNAEYSVLYPNGLEGSVLPDGSFSDERLGKPGVWIKEVLDDEKTVSKYLCPDHGKLSSLLKVPEEINQSIRNMKLAASENPDDGPLRMSYPGFRAKSFFGGKVAKDFFGITDEGDEAAED
;
A
#
# COMPACT_ATOMS: atom_id res chain seq x y z
N MET A 1 -8.41 4.86 -22.74
CA MET A 1 -9.22 5.65 -21.78
C MET A 1 -10.28 4.75 -21.18
N VAL A 2 -10.01 4.19 -20.00
CA VAL A 2 -11.05 3.57 -19.18
C VAL A 2 -11.59 4.67 -18.28
N ALA A 3 -12.85 5.06 -18.48
CA ALA A 3 -13.48 6.11 -17.71
C ALA A 3 -13.65 5.66 -16.25
N PHE A 4 -12.90 6.29 -15.34
CA PHE A 4 -13.16 6.23 -13.90
C PHE A 4 -14.50 6.91 -13.64
N GLY A 5 -15.55 6.12 -13.43
CA GLY A 5 -16.86 6.61 -13.02
C GLY A 5 -16.78 7.24 -11.63
N PHE A 6 -16.81 8.58 -11.59
CA PHE A 6 -17.35 9.45 -10.55
C PHE A 6 -17.32 8.91 -9.09
N LEU A 7 -16.15 8.96 -8.45
CA LEU A 7 -16.08 9.34 -7.03
C LEU A 7 -16.05 10.87 -7.00
N LYS A 8 -17.18 11.48 -6.63
CA LYS A 8 -17.34 12.95 -6.49
C LYS A 8 -16.25 13.50 -5.55
N ASN A 9 -15.22 14.17 -6.11
CA ASN A 9 -14.30 15.21 -5.59
C ASN A 9 -13.96 15.28 -4.10
N LYS A 10 -14.15 14.23 -3.30
CA LYS A 10 -13.90 14.22 -1.86
C LYS A 10 -13.22 12.92 -1.49
N PRO A 11 -12.19 12.97 -0.62
CA PRO A 11 -11.57 11.76 -0.12
C PRO A 11 -12.60 10.89 0.61
N PRO A 12 -12.42 9.56 0.60
CA PRO A 12 -13.30 8.65 1.32
C PRO A 12 -13.40 9.03 2.80
N THR A 13 -14.61 8.97 3.35
CA THR A 13 -14.87 9.36 4.76
C THR A 13 -15.01 8.17 5.70
N ASP A 14 -14.87 6.96 5.18
CA ASP A 14 -15.32 5.72 5.82
C ASP A 14 -14.29 4.59 5.66
N LEU A 15 -13.00 4.95 5.66
CA LEU A 15 -11.89 4.00 5.57
C LEU A 15 -11.29 3.69 6.93
N ARG A 16 -10.64 2.53 7.05
CA ARG A 16 -9.85 2.18 8.22
C ARG A 16 -8.54 1.58 7.75
N GLY A 17 -7.43 2.16 8.18
CA GLY A 17 -6.15 1.57 7.86
C GLY A 17 -4.97 2.24 8.53
N ILE A 18 -3.83 1.60 8.44
CA ILE A 18 -2.56 2.06 9.00
C ILE A 18 -1.42 1.68 8.06
N PHE A 19 -0.69 2.69 7.63
CA PHE A 19 0.31 2.59 6.57
C PHE A 19 1.65 3.02 7.16
N ALA A 20 2.62 2.12 7.23
CA ALA A 20 3.91 2.39 7.85
C ALA A 20 5.01 2.65 6.82
N GLY A 21 6.07 3.34 7.26
CA GLY A 21 7.32 3.44 6.51
C GLY A 21 7.88 2.04 6.24
N CYS A 22 8.28 1.33 7.29
CA CYS A 22 8.72 -0.07 7.20
C CYS A 22 7.63 -1.06 7.64
N GLY A 23 7.73 -2.31 7.17
CA GLY A 23 6.74 -3.35 7.46
C GLY A 23 6.78 -3.87 8.91
N SER A 24 7.98 -3.99 9.48
CA SER A 24 8.20 -4.47 10.85
C SER A 24 7.58 -3.56 11.91
N LEU A 25 7.47 -2.25 11.63
CA LEU A 25 6.86 -1.28 12.54
C LEU A 25 5.44 -1.67 12.98
N LEU A 26 4.65 -2.30 12.11
CA LEU A 26 3.28 -2.72 12.46
C LEU A 26 3.21 -3.95 13.36
N ASN A 27 4.32 -4.65 13.58
CA ASN A 27 4.45 -5.73 14.57
C ASN A 27 5.03 -5.23 15.91
N HIS A 28 5.54 -3.99 15.97
CA HIS A 28 6.10 -3.39 17.17
C HIS A 28 5.04 -3.30 18.30
N PRO A 29 5.37 -3.59 19.58
CA PRO A 29 4.41 -3.62 20.69
C PRO A 29 3.66 -2.30 20.94
N GLU A 30 4.26 -1.16 20.61
CA GLU A 30 3.59 0.16 20.70
C GLU A 30 2.66 0.44 19.50
N MET A 31 2.81 -0.28 18.39
CA MET A 31 2.11 0.01 17.12
C MET A 31 1.01 -1.00 16.81
N ALA A 32 1.28 -2.30 17.00
CA ALA A 32 0.33 -3.36 16.71
C ALA A 32 -1.04 -3.19 17.42
N PRO A 33 -1.13 -2.68 18.68
CA PRO A 33 -2.41 -2.38 19.31
C PRO A 33 -3.29 -1.41 18.54
N HIS A 34 -2.69 -0.43 17.83
CA HIS A 34 -3.45 0.53 17.02
C HIS A 34 -4.15 -0.15 15.84
N VAL A 35 -3.52 -1.16 15.23
CA VAL A 35 -4.11 -1.94 14.13
C VAL A 35 -5.33 -2.71 14.63
N ILE A 36 -5.22 -3.39 15.78
CA ILE A 36 -6.34 -4.09 16.42
C ILE A 36 -7.46 -3.12 16.76
N GLN A 37 -7.13 -1.95 17.32
CA GLN A 37 -8.13 -0.96 17.74
C GLN A 37 -9.05 -0.51 16.59
N LEU A 38 -8.53 -0.40 15.36
CA LEU A 38 -9.33 -0.05 14.18
C LEU A 38 -10.43 -1.08 13.87
N THR A 39 -10.28 -2.33 14.29
CA THR A 39 -11.31 -3.36 14.11
C THR A 39 -12.53 -3.12 15.01
N GLY A 40 -12.33 -2.47 16.16
CA GLY A 40 -13.33 -2.36 17.22
C GLY A 40 -13.64 -3.67 17.94
N LYS A 41 -12.81 -4.70 17.77
CA LYS A 41 -12.96 -6.03 18.36
C LYS A 41 -11.86 -6.31 19.39
N PRO A 42 -12.11 -7.22 20.36
CA PRO A 42 -11.02 -7.76 21.16
C PRO A 42 -10.12 -8.64 20.27
N VAL A 43 -8.81 -8.65 20.56
CA VAL A 43 -7.79 -9.29 19.72
C VAL A 43 -8.08 -10.78 19.42
N GLN A 44 -8.63 -11.52 20.37
CA GLN A 44 -8.96 -12.94 20.20
C GLN A 44 -10.08 -13.22 19.17
N ASP A 45 -10.88 -12.21 18.85
CA ASP A 45 -11.98 -12.30 17.87
C ASP A 45 -11.56 -11.75 16.50
N VAL A 46 -10.31 -11.31 16.36
CA VAL A 46 -9.77 -10.73 15.12
C VAL A 46 -9.19 -11.82 14.23
N THR A 47 -9.61 -11.83 12.97
CA THR A 47 -8.91 -12.56 11.90
C THR A 47 -8.08 -11.61 11.05
N LEU A 48 -6.77 -11.81 11.04
CA LEU A 48 -5.81 -11.11 10.19
C LEU A 48 -5.48 -12.00 8.99
N VAL A 49 -5.79 -11.54 7.78
CA VAL A 49 -5.32 -12.18 6.54
C VAL A 49 -4.04 -11.49 6.11
N TYR A 50 -2.95 -12.25 6.02
CA TYR A 50 -1.66 -11.79 5.57
C TYR A 50 -1.50 -12.05 4.07
N LEU A 51 -1.16 -11.00 3.32
CA LEU A 51 -0.82 -11.06 1.90
C LEU A 51 0.70 -10.88 1.74
N GLY A 52 1.41 -12.00 1.71
CA GLY A 52 2.87 -12.09 1.52
C GLY A 52 3.33 -11.83 0.08
N THR A 53 2.45 -11.41 -0.82
CA THR A 53 2.74 -11.43 -2.26
C THR A 53 3.91 -10.54 -2.66
N ALA A 54 4.11 -9.40 -1.99
CA ALA A 54 5.22 -8.48 -2.27
C ALA A 54 6.57 -9.06 -1.79
N SER A 55 6.56 -9.88 -0.74
CA SER A 55 7.70 -10.66 -0.25
C SER A 55 7.74 -12.08 -0.82
N TYR A 56 7.05 -12.34 -1.93
CA TYR A 56 7.02 -13.64 -2.60
C TYR A 56 6.47 -14.81 -1.78
N ASP A 57 5.57 -14.52 -0.85
CA ASP A 57 4.96 -15.44 0.13
C ASP A 57 6.01 -16.18 0.99
N LEU A 58 7.13 -15.52 1.29
CA LEU A 58 8.15 -16.07 2.20
C LEU A 58 7.55 -16.25 3.61
N PRO A 59 7.57 -17.48 4.18
CA PRO A 59 6.94 -17.76 5.47
C PRO A 59 7.53 -16.94 6.63
N GLU A 60 8.84 -16.73 6.63
CA GLU A 60 9.53 -15.93 7.65
C GLU A 60 9.01 -14.49 7.69
N LYS A 61 8.77 -13.88 6.52
CA LYS A 61 8.20 -12.52 6.47
C LYS A 61 6.78 -12.49 7.03
N CYS A 62 6.00 -13.56 6.85
CA CYS A 62 4.71 -13.68 7.52
C CYS A 62 4.89 -13.74 9.04
N GLU A 63 5.79 -14.59 9.54
CA GLU A 63 6.05 -14.76 10.97
C GLU A 63 6.52 -13.44 11.61
N ASN A 64 7.55 -12.80 11.04
CA ASN A 64 8.13 -11.56 11.57
C ASN A 64 7.15 -10.38 11.59
N GLN A 65 6.19 -10.35 10.65
CA GLN A 65 5.21 -9.26 10.56
C GLN A 65 3.89 -9.56 11.29
N THR A 66 3.67 -10.80 11.76
CA THR A 66 2.41 -11.20 12.39
C THR A 66 2.56 -11.82 13.78
N SER A 67 3.78 -12.06 14.26
CA SER A 67 4.04 -12.75 15.52
C SER A 67 3.31 -12.11 16.70
N TRP A 68 3.37 -10.78 16.86
CA TRP A 68 2.67 -10.07 17.93
C TRP A 68 1.18 -10.38 17.92
N TYR A 69 0.55 -10.36 16.76
CA TYR A 69 -0.89 -10.61 16.63
C TYR A 69 -1.26 -12.03 17.04
N SER A 70 -0.49 -13.02 16.58
CA SER A 70 -0.72 -14.43 16.92
C SER A 70 -0.46 -14.72 18.42
N GLU A 71 0.59 -14.15 19.00
CA GLU A 71 0.95 -14.29 20.42
C GLU A 71 -0.11 -13.67 21.34
N HIS A 72 -0.80 -12.63 20.86
CA HIS A 72 -1.90 -11.98 21.58
C HIS A 72 -3.28 -12.56 21.23
N GLY A 73 -3.33 -13.65 20.46
CA GLY A 73 -4.53 -14.47 20.25
C GLY A 73 -5.34 -14.18 18.99
N ALA A 74 -4.89 -13.28 18.10
CA ALA A 74 -5.55 -13.10 16.81
C ALA A 74 -5.34 -14.34 15.92
N THR A 75 -6.34 -14.66 15.10
CA THR A 75 -6.21 -15.70 14.08
C THR A 75 -5.48 -15.13 12.86
N VAL A 76 -4.31 -15.68 12.53
CA VAL A 76 -3.56 -15.30 11.32
C VAL A 76 -3.78 -16.32 10.20
N ILE A 77 -4.13 -15.83 9.01
CA ILE A 77 -4.28 -16.63 7.79
C ILE A 77 -3.34 -16.09 6.73
N ALA A 78 -2.28 -16.83 6.39
CA ALA A 78 -1.44 -16.52 5.23
C ALA A 78 -2.16 -16.95 3.94
N LEU A 79 -2.40 -16.01 3.03
CA LEU A 79 -2.97 -16.29 1.71
C LEU A 79 -1.87 -16.24 0.65
N ASP A 80 -1.21 -17.38 0.45
CA ASP A 80 -0.16 -17.52 -0.57
C ASP A 80 -0.75 -17.57 -1.97
N VAL A 81 -0.26 -16.72 -2.86
CA VAL A 81 -0.72 -16.60 -4.24
C VAL A 81 0.40 -16.52 -5.27
N VAL A 82 1.67 -16.52 -4.89
CA VAL A 82 2.84 -16.36 -5.77
C VAL A 82 3.18 -17.66 -6.46
N LEU A 83 3.58 -18.68 -5.69
CA LEU A 83 3.90 -20.02 -6.20
C LEU A 83 2.66 -20.90 -6.38
N LYS A 84 1.50 -20.44 -5.90
CA LYS A 84 0.22 -21.15 -5.95
C LYS A 84 -0.82 -20.28 -6.66
N ALA A 85 -1.89 -20.90 -7.14
CA ALA A 85 -3.09 -20.18 -7.57
C ALA A 85 -4.28 -20.80 -6.84
N PRO A 86 -4.55 -20.37 -5.58
CA PRO A 86 -5.62 -20.96 -4.79
C PRO A 86 -6.96 -20.86 -5.53
N PRO A 87 -7.88 -21.81 -5.30
CA PRO A 87 -9.23 -21.70 -5.84
C PRO A 87 -9.87 -20.37 -5.44
N THR A 88 -10.61 -19.77 -6.36
CA THR A 88 -11.33 -18.50 -6.12
C THR A 88 -12.20 -18.53 -4.87
N ALA A 89 -12.88 -19.66 -4.61
CA ALA A 89 -13.70 -19.81 -3.42
C ALA A 89 -12.88 -19.67 -2.12
N TYR A 90 -11.64 -20.18 -2.10
CA TYR A 90 -10.76 -20.04 -0.94
C TYR A 90 -10.28 -18.59 -0.76
N MET A 91 -9.86 -17.92 -1.85
CA MET A 91 -9.50 -16.50 -1.78
C MET A 91 -10.68 -15.65 -1.28
N GLN A 92 -11.90 -15.93 -1.75
CA GLN A 92 -13.12 -15.26 -1.28
C GLN A 92 -13.38 -15.53 0.20
N GLU A 93 -13.30 -16.79 0.64
CA GLU A 93 -13.47 -17.16 2.04
C GLU A 93 -12.46 -16.43 2.95
N CYS A 94 -11.19 -16.35 2.55
CA CYS A 94 -10.19 -15.57 3.27
C CYS A 94 -10.62 -14.10 3.40
N MET A 95 -11.01 -13.46 2.30
CA MET A 95 -11.45 -12.06 2.33
C MET A 95 -12.73 -11.86 3.14
N GLU A 96 -13.67 -12.80 3.12
CA GLU A 96 -14.92 -12.78 3.90
C GLU A 96 -14.66 -12.89 5.41
N ARG A 97 -13.64 -13.66 5.81
CA ARG A 97 -13.23 -13.82 7.21
C ARG A 97 -12.37 -12.68 7.74
N ALA A 98 -11.71 -11.94 6.86
CA ALA A 98 -10.78 -10.88 7.25
C ALA A 98 -11.46 -9.76 8.06
N ASP A 99 -10.84 -9.41 9.19
CA ASP A 99 -11.04 -8.15 9.91
C ASP A 99 -9.91 -7.16 9.63
N ILE A 100 -8.72 -7.70 9.36
CA ILE A 100 -7.53 -6.98 8.92
C ILE A 100 -7.00 -7.69 7.67
N ILE A 101 -6.61 -6.91 6.67
CA ILE A 101 -5.73 -7.37 5.59
C ILE A 101 -4.39 -6.68 5.78
N LEU A 102 -3.37 -7.45 6.16
CA LEU A 102 -1.99 -6.97 6.32
C LEU A 102 -1.18 -7.37 5.08
N VAL A 103 -0.66 -6.38 4.36
CA VAL A 103 0.17 -6.60 3.17
C VAL A 103 1.64 -6.43 3.54
N SER A 104 2.44 -7.40 3.10
CA SER A 104 3.90 -7.41 3.22
C SER A 104 4.62 -6.24 2.54
N GLY A 105 5.84 -5.96 2.98
CA GLY A 105 6.81 -5.17 2.21
C GLY A 105 7.41 -5.98 1.06
N GLY A 106 8.16 -5.34 0.16
CA GLY A 106 8.82 -6.01 -0.97
C GLY A 106 8.49 -5.36 -2.32
N ASN A 107 8.25 -6.16 -3.36
CA ASN A 107 8.05 -5.64 -4.71
C ASN A 107 6.57 -5.30 -5.01
N THR A 108 6.20 -4.03 -4.89
CA THR A 108 4.83 -3.52 -5.12
C THR A 108 4.31 -3.85 -6.52
N SER A 109 5.13 -3.63 -7.56
CA SER A 109 4.72 -3.85 -8.96
C SER A 109 4.35 -5.32 -9.22
N PHE A 110 5.12 -6.24 -8.65
CA PHE A 110 4.85 -7.67 -8.72
C PHE A 110 3.52 -8.02 -8.02
N ALA A 111 3.33 -7.59 -6.77
CA ALA A 111 2.11 -7.88 -6.01
C ALA A 111 0.84 -7.38 -6.73
N MET A 112 0.86 -6.14 -7.21
CA MET A 112 -0.27 -5.54 -7.93
C MET A 112 -0.62 -6.27 -9.22
N ARG A 113 0.39 -6.70 -9.99
CA ARG A 113 0.15 -7.51 -11.21
C ARG A 113 -0.40 -8.88 -10.86
N ARG A 114 0.14 -9.53 -9.83
CA ARG A 114 -0.28 -10.86 -9.41
C ARG A 114 -1.74 -10.87 -8.97
N TRP A 115 -2.15 -9.89 -8.15
CA TRP A 115 -3.54 -9.79 -7.68
C TRP A 115 -4.52 -9.52 -8.81
N LYS A 116 -4.20 -8.60 -9.74
CA LYS A 116 -5.01 -8.34 -10.94
C LYS A 116 -5.17 -9.60 -11.80
N ARG A 117 -4.09 -10.38 -11.99
CA ARG A 117 -4.11 -11.62 -12.76
C ARG A 117 -5.01 -12.69 -12.13
N LEU A 118 -5.12 -12.71 -10.80
CA LEU A 118 -5.94 -13.67 -10.05
C LEU A 118 -7.37 -13.16 -9.78
N GLY A 119 -7.64 -11.86 -9.99
CA GLY A 119 -8.90 -11.20 -9.62
C GLY A 119 -9.05 -10.97 -8.11
N LEU A 120 -7.95 -11.06 -7.36
CA LEU A 120 -7.93 -10.84 -5.91
C LEU A 120 -8.12 -9.35 -5.56
N ASP A 121 -7.70 -8.45 -6.45
CA ASP A 121 -7.91 -7.00 -6.35
C ASP A 121 -9.39 -6.62 -6.17
N PHE A 122 -10.30 -7.29 -6.88
CA PHE A 122 -11.74 -7.09 -6.70
C PHE A 122 -12.26 -7.53 -5.33
N MET A 123 -11.74 -8.64 -4.81
CA MET A 123 -12.16 -9.17 -3.50
C MET A 123 -11.64 -8.30 -2.36
N ILE A 124 -10.39 -7.83 -2.45
CA ILE A 124 -9.81 -6.86 -1.52
C ILE A 124 -10.65 -5.57 -1.53
N LYS A 125 -11.01 -5.07 -2.72
CA LYS A 125 -11.84 -3.88 -2.87
C LYS A 125 -13.20 -4.03 -2.20
N GLU A 126 -13.87 -5.17 -2.39
CA GLU A 126 -15.15 -5.45 -1.75
C GLU A 126 -15.02 -5.51 -0.21
N ALA A 127 -13.97 -6.15 0.30
CA ALA A 127 -13.71 -6.25 1.73
C ALA A 127 -13.49 -4.87 2.39
N CYS A 128 -12.62 -4.04 1.80
CA CYS A 128 -12.21 -2.77 2.39
C CYS A 128 -13.21 -1.63 2.15
N LEU A 129 -13.81 -1.54 0.96
CA LEU A 129 -14.73 -0.45 0.60
C LEU A 129 -16.21 -0.81 0.77
N GLY A 130 -16.51 -2.10 0.99
CA GLY A 130 -17.86 -2.57 1.26
C GLY A 130 -18.33 -2.28 2.69
N PRO A 131 -19.51 -2.81 3.07
CA PRO A 131 -20.10 -2.56 4.39
C PRO A 131 -19.29 -3.13 5.56
N ARG A 132 -18.42 -4.12 5.31
CA ARG A 132 -17.55 -4.72 6.35
C ARG A 132 -16.40 -3.81 6.78
N ARG A 133 -15.92 -2.95 5.89
CA ARG A 133 -14.84 -1.97 6.16
C ARG A 133 -13.62 -2.60 6.81
N VAL A 134 -13.13 -3.68 6.19
CA VAL A 134 -11.93 -4.41 6.65
C VAL A 134 -10.74 -3.47 6.77
N VAL A 135 -9.99 -3.57 7.87
CA VAL A 135 -8.84 -2.71 8.16
C VAL A 135 -7.72 -3.01 7.17
N MET A 136 -7.25 -1.97 6.49
CA MET A 136 -6.10 -2.03 5.58
C MET A 136 -4.81 -1.80 6.37
N ALA A 137 -3.84 -2.69 6.27
CA ALA A 137 -2.56 -2.53 6.96
C ALA A 137 -1.40 -2.91 6.06
N GLY A 138 -0.25 -2.26 6.24
CA GLY A 138 0.99 -2.64 5.60
C GLY A 138 2.05 -1.54 5.69
N GLY A 139 3.32 -1.94 5.62
CA GLY A 139 4.45 -1.03 5.49
C GLY A 139 5.15 -1.19 4.15
N SER A 140 5.92 -0.20 3.72
CA SER A 140 6.64 -0.24 2.45
C SER A 140 5.71 -0.48 1.24
N ALA A 141 5.91 -1.53 0.44
CA ALA A 141 4.96 -1.96 -0.59
C ALA A 141 3.52 -2.12 -0.10
N GLY A 142 3.36 -2.65 1.12
CA GLY A 142 2.09 -2.79 1.80
C GLY A 142 1.45 -1.45 2.16
N ALA A 143 2.22 -0.38 2.37
CA ALA A 143 1.67 0.96 2.52
C ALA A 143 1.21 1.53 1.17
N ILE A 144 2.02 1.36 0.11
CA ILE A 144 1.76 1.92 -1.22
C ILE A 144 0.47 1.35 -1.84
N CYS A 145 0.24 0.05 -1.70
CA CYS A 145 -0.77 -0.66 -2.50
C CYS A 145 -2.21 -0.14 -2.32
N TRP A 146 -2.53 0.58 -1.25
CA TRP A 146 -3.87 1.11 -0.99
C TRP A 146 -4.16 2.43 -1.69
N TRP A 147 -3.12 3.17 -2.09
CA TRP A 147 -3.22 4.51 -2.64
C TRP A 147 -3.49 4.51 -4.14
N SER A 148 -3.71 5.69 -4.76
CA SER A 148 -3.71 5.84 -6.23
C SER A 148 -2.41 5.31 -6.82
N GLY A 149 -1.31 5.56 -6.12
CA GLY A 149 -0.01 4.99 -6.42
C GLY A 149 1.00 5.33 -5.35
N GLY A 150 2.27 5.08 -5.63
CA GLY A 150 3.34 5.49 -4.73
C GLY A 150 4.72 5.37 -5.34
N HIS A 151 5.67 5.96 -4.63
CA HIS A 151 7.09 5.92 -4.93
C HIS A 151 7.62 4.52 -4.60
N SER A 152 8.10 3.77 -5.60
CA SER A 152 8.47 2.38 -5.44
C SER A 152 9.86 2.07 -6.00
N ASP A 153 10.60 1.28 -5.23
CA ASP A 153 11.86 0.60 -5.52
C ASP A 153 11.64 -0.75 -6.25
N SER A 154 10.50 -0.96 -6.90
CA SER A 154 10.23 -2.21 -7.63
C SER A 154 11.19 -2.50 -8.79
N MET A 155 12.09 -1.56 -9.13
CA MET A 155 13.18 -1.69 -10.10
C MET A 155 14.53 -2.07 -9.48
N ASP A 156 14.63 -2.07 -8.15
CA ASP A 156 15.82 -2.55 -7.45
C ASP A 156 15.99 -4.05 -7.68
N PRO A 157 17.13 -4.51 -8.25
CA PRO A 157 17.42 -5.93 -8.43
C PRO A 157 17.30 -6.75 -7.14
N ASP A 158 17.59 -6.18 -5.98
CA ASP A 158 17.47 -6.87 -4.69
C ASP A 158 16.02 -7.14 -4.29
N SER A 159 15.09 -6.37 -4.87
CA SER A 159 13.66 -6.58 -4.68
C SER A 159 13.10 -7.68 -5.58
N PHE A 160 13.85 -8.18 -6.58
CA PHE A 160 13.34 -9.15 -7.55
C PHE A 160 13.18 -10.54 -6.94
N LYS A 161 12.27 -11.32 -7.52
CA LYS A 161 11.91 -12.65 -7.00
C LYS A 161 13.12 -13.58 -6.92
N GLU A 162 13.93 -13.64 -7.96
CA GLU A 162 15.11 -14.52 -7.99
C GLU A 162 16.12 -14.14 -6.90
N ALA A 163 16.42 -12.84 -6.77
CA ALA A 163 17.30 -12.33 -5.72
C ALA A 163 16.78 -12.69 -4.33
N LYS A 164 15.51 -12.34 -4.02
CA LYS A 164 14.89 -12.62 -2.71
C LYS A 164 14.81 -14.11 -2.37
N LEU A 165 14.49 -14.97 -3.33
CA LEU A 165 14.46 -16.42 -3.09
C LEU A 165 15.87 -17.00 -2.90
N SER A 166 16.89 -16.41 -3.52
CA SER A 166 18.28 -16.86 -3.40
C SER A 166 18.95 -16.43 -2.10
N SER A 167 18.58 -15.27 -1.55
CA SER A 167 19.09 -14.75 -0.29
C SER A 167 18.33 -15.29 0.92
N HIS A 168 17.21 -15.99 0.71
CA HIS A 168 16.32 -16.41 1.79
C HIS A 168 17.03 -17.30 2.84
N GLY A 169 16.94 -16.96 4.12
CA GLY A 169 17.58 -17.68 5.23
C GLY A 169 19.09 -17.42 5.40
N SER A 170 19.64 -16.41 4.74
CA SER A 170 20.99 -15.88 5.01
C SER A 170 20.99 -14.86 6.15
N GLU A 171 22.15 -14.56 6.75
CA GLU A 171 22.29 -13.45 7.72
C GLU A 171 21.93 -12.07 7.13
N HIS A 172 21.81 -11.94 5.80
CA HIS A 172 21.31 -10.75 5.10
C HIS A 172 19.79 -10.77 4.86
N ASP A 173 19.09 -11.85 5.23
CA ASP A 173 17.63 -11.97 5.13
C ASP A 173 16.89 -11.59 6.41
N ILE A 174 17.65 -11.26 7.46
CA ILE A 174 17.15 -10.55 8.64
C ILE A 174 16.43 -9.33 8.08
N ASP A 175 15.17 -9.13 8.50
CA ASP A 175 14.46 -7.88 8.24
C ASP A 175 15.37 -6.70 8.58
N GLU A 176 15.09 -5.52 8.05
CA GLU A 176 15.65 -4.26 8.56
C GLU A 176 15.40 -4.23 10.09
N GLU A 177 16.32 -4.82 10.85
CA GLU A 177 16.15 -5.16 12.25
C GLU A 177 16.31 -3.86 13.01
N ASP A 178 15.31 -3.58 13.85
CA ASP A 178 15.23 -2.53 14.85
C ASP A 178 16.54 -1.76 15.07
N GLY A 179 16.62 -0.54 14.51
CA GLY A 179 17.59 0.46 14.94
C GLY A 179 19.06 0.14 14.68
N LYS A 180 19.39 -0.87 13.87
CA LYS A 180 20.69 -0.90 13.19
C LYS A 180 20.53 -0.16 11.87
N THR A 181 21.10 1.04 11.90
CA THR A 181 21.39 1.90 10.77
C THR A 181 21.62 1.12 9.46
N ASP A 182 21.04 1.59 8.35
CA ASP A 182 21.63 1.41 7.01
C ASP A 182 23.00 2.15 6.93
N GLU A 183 23.78 2.19 8.02
CA GLU A 183 25.20 2.56 7.99
C GLU A 183 26.05 1.40 7.46
N ASN A 184 25.44 0.24 7.19
CA ASN A 184 26.07 -0.85 6.45
C ASN A 184 25.63 -0.84 4.96
N HIS A 185 25.48 0.34 4.34
CA HIS A 185 26.22 0.46 3.08
C HIS A 185 27.67 0.39 3.54
N ASP A 186 28.30 -0.78 3.42
CA ASP A 186 29.75 -0.83 3.48
C ASP A 186 30.24 0.34 2.61
N GLU A 187 31.16 1.19 3.08
CA GLU A 187 31.69 2.31 2.26
C GLU A 187 32.24 1.82 0.89
N ASP A 188 32.37 0.50 0.73
CA ASP A 188 32.78 -0.25 -0.46
C ASP A 188 31.63 -0.71 -1.39
N ASP A 189 30.35 -0.57 -1.03
CA ASP A 189 29.24 -1.04 -1.84
C ASP A 189 28.90 -0.02 -2.95
N VAL A 190 29.06 -0.44 -4.20
CA VAL A 190 28.87 0.42 -5.37
C VAL A 190 27.36 0.67 -5.56
N PRO A 191 26.89 1.93 -5.63
CA PRO A 191 25.48 2.22 -5.87
C PRO A 191 24.94 1.50 -7.09
N LYS A 192 23.81 0.82 -6.93
CA LYS A 192 23.18 0.03 -7.99
C LYS A 192 22.49 0.94 -9.01
N ASP A 193 22.56 0.55 -10.27
CA ASP A 193 21.98 1.30 -11.39
C ASP A 193 20.49 0.95 -11.58
N TRP A 194 19.63 1.66 -10.84
CA TRP A 194 18.17 1.59 -11.01
C TRP A 194 17.49 2.87 -10.51
N ASP A 195 16.33 3.18 -11.11
CA ASP A 195 15.52 4.36 -10.77
C ASP A 195 14.24 3.97 -10.02
N TYR A 196 13.81 4.82 -9.08
CA TYR A 196 12.47 4.70 -8.51
C TYR A 196 11.38 4.94 -9.56
N ILE A 197 10.25 4.27 -9.37
CA ILE A 197 9.11 4.35 -10.29
C ILE A 197 7.80 4.60 -9.53
N ARG A 198 6.89 5.33 -10.18
CA ARG A 198 5.49 5.44 -9.72
C ARG A 198 4.77 4.13 -10.07
N VAL A 199 4.38 3.37 -9.05
CA VAL A 199 3.56 2.15 -9.21
C VAL A 199 2.11 2.48 -8.86
N ASP A 200 1.15 1.98 -9.64
CA ASP A 200 -0.27 2.10 -9.31
C ASP A 200 -0.63 1.21 -8.13
N GLY A 201 -1.38 1.75 -7.18
CA GLY A 201 -2.05 0.96 -6.15
C GLY A 201 -3.45 0.54 -6.58
N LEU A 202 -4.24 0.13 -5.59
CA LEU A 202 -5.65 -0.25 -5.71
C LEU A 202 -6.56 0.98 -5.83
N GLY A 203 -6.06 2.18 -5.52
CA GLY A 203 -6.76 3.45 -5.69
C GLY A 203 -7.87 3.68 -4.66
N PHE A 204 -7.73 3.15 -3.45
CA PHE A 204 -8.70 3.36 -2.38
C PHE A 204 -8.50 4.72 -1.71
N ILE A 205 -7.25 5.17 -1.61
CA ILE A 205 -6.87 6.45 -1.02
C ILE A 205 -6.25 7.33 -2.12
N PRO A 206 -6.78 8.54 -2.38
CA PRO A 206 -6.20 9.42 -3.39
C PRO A 206 -4.85 9.98 -2.94
N GLY A 207 -3.88 10.01 -3.86
CA GLY A 207 -2.53 10.54 -3.62
C GLY A 207 -1.43 9.51 -3.86
N LEU A 208 -0.19 9.94 -3.66
CA LEU A 208 1.01 9.12 -3.74
C LEU A 208 1.56 8.83 -2.35
N CYS A 209 1.70 7.55 -2.01
CA CYS A 209 2.41 7.14 -0.80
C CYS A 209 3.92 7.05 -1.06
N CYS A 210 4.73 7.64 -0.20
CA CYS A 210 6.18 7.50 -0.19
C CYS A 210 6.64 6.96 1.17
N PRO A 211 6.65 5.63 1.38
CA PRO A 211 7.21 5.03 2.59
C PRO A 211 8.75 5.09 2.56
N HIS A 212 9.41 4.84 3.70
CA HIS A 212 10.88 4.96 3.85
C HIS A 212 11.40 6.34 3.39
N HIS A 213 10.61 7.39 3.64
CA HIS A 213 10.88 8.73 3.08
C HIS A 213 12.27 9.25 3.41
N ASP A 214 12.75 8.94 4.61
CA ASP A 214 14.01 9.36 5.17
C ASP A 214 15.16 8.37 4.95
N ARG A 215 15.01 7.35 4.08
CA ARG A 215 16.05 6.34 3.82
C ARG A 215 16.70 6.47 2.44
N ILE A 216 17.95 6.05 2.38
CA ILE A 216 18.72 5.83 1.16
C ILE A 216 18.63 4.34 0.84
N GLN A 217 18.27 3.99 -0.40
CA GLN A 217 18.24 2.58 -0.85
C GLN A 217 19.55 2.19 -1.55
N SER A 218 19.58 1.00 -2.15
CA SER A 218 20.77 0.44 -2.81
C SER A 218 21.30 1.27 -4.00
N ASN A 219 20.50 2.19 -4.55
CA ASN A 219 20.95 3.14 -5.58
C ASN A 219 21.67 4.38 -5.03
N GLY A 220 21.80 4.51 -3.70
CA GLY A 220 22.50 5.62 -3.06
C GLY A 220 21.75 6.96 -3.07
N VAL A 221 20.47 6.97 -3.47
CA VAL A 221 19.64 8.19 -3.51
C VAL A 221 18.69 8.23 -2.32
N LEU A 222 18.68 9.35 -1.60
CA LEU A 222 17.70 9.61 -0.54
C LEU A 222 16.30 9.68 -1.14
N ARG A 223 15.40 8.81 -0.65
CA ARG A 223 14.04 8.68 -1.18
C ARG A 223 13.26 9.98 -1.13
N ALA A 224 13.50 10.82 -0.11
CA ALA A 224 12.91 12.14 -0.01
C ALA A 224 13.22 13.05 -1.20
N HIS A 225 14.44 13.00 -1.72
CA HIS A 225 14.87 13.85 -2.83
C HIS A 225 14.37 13.30 -4.16
N ASP A 226 14.46 11.98 -4.41
CA ASP A 226 13.91 11.39 -5.65
C ASP A 226 12.40 11.61 -5.76
N PHE A 227 11.69 11.54 -4.63
CA PHE A 227 10.25 11.76 -4.63
C PHE A 227 9.86 13.18 -5.05
N ASP A 228 10.73 14.20 -4.87
CA ASP A 228 10.49 15.54 -5.41
C ASP A 228 10.48 15.51 -6.95
N GLU A 229 11.44 14.83 -7.57
CA GLU A 229 11.51 14.62 -9.03
C GLU A 229 10.35 13.77 -9.56
N MET A 230 9.84 12.83 -8.76
CA MET A 230 8.62 12.10 -9.09
C MET A 230 7.40 13.04 -9.10
N LEU A 231 7.21 13.87 -8.07
CA LEU A 231 6.08 14.78 -7.99
C LEU A 231 6.06 15.80 -9.13
N LEU A 232 7.22 16.31 -9.56
CA LEU A 232 7.31 17.21 -10.72
C LEU A 232 6.79 16.57 -12.02
N ARG A 233 6.85 15.23 -12.15
CA ARG A 233 6.27 14.47 -13.27
C ARG A 233 4.78 14.14 -13.06
N HIS A 234 4.27 14.33 -11.85
CA HIS A 234 2.90 14.03 -11.42
C HIS A 234 2.28 15.20 -10.61
N PRO A 235 2.24 16.44 -11.16
CA PRO A 235 1.99 17.65 -10.39
C PRO A 235 0.59 17.79 -9.78
N THR A 236 -0.37 16.96 -10.20
CA THR A 236 -1.75 16.99 -9.67
C THR A 236 -1.96 16.03 -8.48
N GLU A 237 -0.95 15.22 -8.13
CA GLU A 237 -1.01 14.27 -7.02
C GLU A 237 -0.37 14.86 -5.75
N VAL A 238 -0.98 14.60 -4.59
CA VAL A 238 -0.41 14.93 -3.27
C VAL A 238 0.41 13.75 -2.77
N GLY A 239 1.61 14.04 -2.28
CA GLY A 239 2.50 13.08 -1.66
C GLY A 239 2.34 12.98 -0.15
N ILE A 240 2.06 11.78 0.35
CA ILE A 240 2.11 11.42 1.77
C ILE A 240 3.39 10.64 2.01
N CYS A 241 4.35 11.31 2.63
CA CYS A 241 5.71 10.83 2.82
C CYS A 241 5.86 10.32 4.25
N ILE A 242 6.09 9.02 4.43
CA ILE A 242 6.11 8.38 5.74
C ILE A 242 7.55 7.98 6.02
N ASP A 243 8.16 8.56 7.06
CA ASP A 243 9.47 8.14 7.55
C ASP A 243 9.45 6.64 7.87
N HIS A 244 10.61 6.01 7.80
CA HIS A 244 10.81 4.59 8.07
C HIS A 244 10.12 4.11 9.35
N ASN A 245 10.30 4.86 10.43
CA ASN A 245 9.79 4.56 11.77
C ASN A 245 8.45 5.24 12.10
N ALA A 246 7.74 5.74 11.09
CA ALA A 246 6.43 6.39 11.25
C ALA A 246 5.31 5.58 10.58
N ALA A 247 4.09 5.85 11.01
CA ALA A 247 2.87 5.35 10.38
C ALA A 247 1.81 6.45 10.24
N PHE A 248 1.08 6.38 9.13
CA PHE A 248 -0.10 7.19 8.85
C PHE A 248 -1.34 6.34 9.07
N MET A 249 -2.10 6.62 10.12
CA MET A 249 -3.33 5.91 10.45
C MET A 249 -4.55 6.70 9.96
N ILE A 250 -5.50 6.00 9.35
CA ILE A 250 -6.80 6.52 8.93
C ILE A 250 -7.90 5.83 9.74
N ASN A 251 -8.78 6.61 10.35
CA ASN A 251 -10.00 6.14 10.98
C ASN A 251 -11.19 7.00 10.54
N ASN A 252 -11.99 6.46 9.63
CA ASN A 252 -13.06 7.14 8.92
C ASN A 252 -12.53 8.35 8.12
N ALA A 253 -12.95 9.57 8.49
CA ALA A 253 -12.56 10.81 7.81
C ALA A 253 -11.36 11.50 8.46
N GLU A 254 -10.78 10.89 9.49
CA GLU A 254 -9.69 11.44 10.30
C GLU A 254 -8.41 10.64 10.11
N TYR A 255 -7.28 11.32 10.32
CA TYR A 255 -5.97 10.68 10.31
C TYR A 255 -5.19 10.98 11.59
N SER A 256 -4.18 10.17 11.85
CA SER A 256 -3.19 10.39 12.90
C SER A 256 -1.81 9.93 12.44
N VAL A 257 -0.77 10.64 12.86
CA VAL A 257 0.63 10.24 12.69
C VAL A 257 1.06 9.52 13.96
N LEU A 258 1.61 8.32 13.80
CA LEU A 258 2.01 7.44 14.90
C LEU A 258 3.47 7.01 14.72
N TYR A 259 4.18 6.84 15.82
CA TYR A 259 5.52 6.25 15.86
C TYR A 259 5.86 5.88 17.32
N PRO A 260 6.66 4.83 17.57
CA PRO A 260 7.18 4.50 18.89
C PRO A 260 8.09 5.59 19.44
N ASN A 261 8.18 5.68 20.77
CA ASN A 261 9.06 6.65 21.41
C ASN A 261 10.54 6.28 21.25
N GLY A 262 11.39 7.28 21.00
CA GLY A 262 12.84 7.11 21.00
C GLY A 262 13.45 6.55 19.71
N LEU A 263 12.63 6.29 18.68
CA LEU A 263 13.13 5.99 17.35
C LEU A 263 13.59 7.27 16.64
N GLU A 264 14.56 7.11 15.74
CA GLU A 264 15.09 8.16 14.89
C GLU A 264 14.21 8.39 13.65
N GLY A 265 14.23 9.63 13.15
CA GLY A 265 13.59 10.01 11.89
C GLY A 265 13.92 11.43 11.48
N SER A 266 13.23 11.94 10.46
CA SER A 266 13.64 13.16 9.75
C SER A 266 13.19 14.48 10.40
N VAL A 267 12.42 14.45 11.50
CA VAL A 267 11.83 15.66 12.08
C VAL A 267 12.68 16.23 13.22
N LEU A 268 13.36 17.35 12.96
CA LEU A 268 14.16 18.06 13.96
C LEU A 268 13.28 18.75 15.03
N PRO A 269 13.85 19.16 16.19
CA PRO A 269 13.09 19.80 17.26
C PRO A 269 12.36 21.09 16.86
N ASP A 270 12.83 21.79 15.83
CA ASP A 270 12.18 22.99 15.28
C ASP A 270 11.14 22.68 14.19
N GLY A 271 10.91 21.39 13.89
CA GLY A 271 9.99 20.92 12.86
C GLY A 271 10.56 20.91 11.45
N SER A 272 11.86 21.19 11.27
CA SER A 272 12.53 21.11 9.97
C SER A 272 12.96 19.68 9.60
N PHE A 273 13.27 19.46 8.33
CA PHE A 273 13.65 18.15 7.78
C PHE A 273 15.14 17.89 7.94
N SER A 274 15.52 16.67 8.35
CA SER A 274 16.89 16.17 8.41
C SER A 274 17.11 15.06 7.39
N ASP A 275 18.04 15.28 6.46
CA ASP A 275 18.51 14.23 5.53
C ASP A 275 19.27 13.11 6.28
N GLU A 276 19.78 13.41 7.47
CA GLU A 276 20.61 12.53 8.32
C GLU A 276 19.81 11.86 9.45
N ARG A 277 18.48 12.02 9.46
CA ARG A 277 17.57 11.38 10.44
C ARG A 277 17.88 11.71 11.91
N LEU A 278 18.40 12.91 12.18
CA LEU A 278 18.83 13.36 13.51
C LEU A 278 17.68 13.73 14.47
N GLY A 279 16.44 13.42 14.09
CA GLY A 279 15.23 13.85 14.77
C GLY A 279 14.35 12.69 15.19
N LYS A 280 13.05 12.98 15.33
CA LYS A 280 12.01 11.97 15.55
C LYS A 280 11.36 11.56 14.22
N PRO A 281 10.65 10.43 14.14
CA PRO A 281 9.89 10.05 12.96
C PRO A 281 8.74 11.01 12.72
N GLY A 282 8.36 11.16 11.45
CA GLY A 282 7.20 11.94 11.07
C GLY A 282 6.61 11.56 9.72
N VAL A 283 5.59 12.32 9.36
CA VAL A 283 4.98 12.26 8.03
C VAL A 283 5.12 13.65 7.42
N TRP A 284 5.53 13.72 6.16
CA TRP A 284 5.63 14.95 5.39
C TRP A 284 4.59 14.97 4.29
N ILE A 285 4.03 16.15 4.05
CA ILE A 285 3.14 16.40 2.92
C ILE A 285 3.94 17.13 1.86
N LYS A 286 3.83 16.65 0.62
CA LYS A 286 4.47 17.27 -0.53
C LYS A 286 3.50 17.49 -1.67
N GLU A 287 3.58 18.66 -2.28
CA GLU A 287 2.71 19.06 -3.39
C GLU A 287 3.50 19.94 -4.36
N VAL A 288 3.24 19.81 -5.66
CA VAL A 288 3.77 20.74 -6.65
C VAL A 288 2.99 22.05 -6.58
N LEU A 289 3.69 23.18 -6.56
CA LEU A 289 3.10 24.51 -6.58
C LEU A 289 2.58 24.87 -7.98
N ASP A 290 1.77 25.93 -8.07
CA ASP A 290 1.17 26.40 -9.33
C ASP A 290 2.19 26.77 -10.44
N ASP A 291 3.47 26.90 -10.09
CA ASP A 291 4.55 27.10 -11.07
C ASP A 291 4.98 25.82 -11.82
N GLU A 292 4.42 24.68 -11.43
CA GLU A 292 4.70 23.32 -11.92
C GLU A 292 6.18 22.90 -11.84
N LYS A 293 6.99 23.61 -11.04
CA LYS A 293 8.45 23.45 -10.97
C LYS A 293 8.98 23.35 -9.56
N THR A 294 8.19 23.79 -8.58
CA THR A 294 8.58 23.81 -7.19
C THR A 294 7.76 22.80 -6.41
N VAL A 295 8.42 21.88 -5.71
CA VAL A 295 7.78 21.01 -4.72
C VAL A 295 7.76 21.71 -3.38
N SER A 296 6.57 21.96 -2.84
CA SER A 296 6.40 22.35 -1.45
C SER A 296 6.50 21.13 -0.54
N LYS A 297 7.06 21.33 0.65
CA LYS A 297 7.21 20.30 1.69
C LYS A 297 6.86 20.91 3.04
N TYR A 298 5.96 20.28 3.79
CA TYR A 298 5.65 20.68 5.16
C TYR A 298 5.37 19.47 6.04
N LEU A 299 5.66 19.61 7.34
CA LEU A 299 5.42 18.57 8.32
C LEU A 299 3.90 18.36 8.47
N CYS A 300 3.46 17.11 8.35
CA CYS A 300 2.08 16.74 8.59
C CYS A 300 1.73 16.97 10.07
N PRO A 301 0.61 17.65 10.38
CA PRO A 301 0.11 17.71 11.75
C PRO A 301 -0.14 16.32 12.33
N ASP A 302 0.03 16.13 13.64
CA ASP A 302 -0.11 14.81 14.29
C ASP A 302 -1.50 14.18 14.12
N HIS A 303 -2.54 15.00 13.91
CA HIS A 303 -3.90 14.55 13.65
C HIS A 303 -4.68 15.61 12.85
N GLY A 304 -5.73 15.16 12.14
CA GLY A 304 -6.57 16.05 11.38
C GLY A 304 -7.62 15.33 10.54
N LYS A 305 -8.23 16.06 9.60
CA LYS A 305 -9.20 15.49 8.66
C LYS A 305 -8.51 15.10 7.35
N LEU A 306 -8.87 13.97 6.76
CA LEU A 306 -8.35 13.61 5.44
C LEU A 306 -8.64 14.67 4.38
N SER A 307 -9.80 15.33 4.48
CA SER A 307 -10.18 16.40 3.56
C SER A 307 -9.29 17.65 3.61
N SER A 308 -8.43 17.81 4.63
CA SER A 308 -7.45 18.90 4.66
C SER A 308 -6.10 18.52 4.05
N LEU A 309 -5.87 17.24 3.75
CA LEU A 309 -4.61 16.76 3.18
C LEU A 309 -4.79 16.22 1.75
N LEU A 310 -5.80 15.37 1.56
CA LEU A 310 -5.93 14.60 0.34
C LEU A 310 -6.70 15.35 -0.73
N LYS A 311 -6.13 15.38 -1.94
CA LYS A 311 -6.77 15.87 -3.16
C LYS A 311 -6.94 14.71 -4.12
N VAL A 312 -8.09 14.65 -4.77
CA VAL A 312 -8.30 13.69 -5.86
C VAL A 312 -7.54 14.23 -7.07
N PRO A 313 -6.58 13.48 -7.65
CA PRO A 313 -5.81 13.98 -8.78
C PRO A 313 -6.72 14.18 -10.00
N GLU A 314 -6.49 15.26 -10.74
CA GLU A 314 -7.22 15.56 -11.97
C GLU A 314 -6.83 14.59 -13.09
N GLU A 315 -5.55 14.22 -13.13
CA GLU A 315 -5.00 13.27 -14.09
C GLU A 315 -3.89 12.43 -13.45
N ILE A 316 -3.92 11.12 -13.72
CA ILE A 316 -2.85 10.20 -13.35
C ILE A 316 -2.05 9.87 -14.61
N ASN A 317 -0.86 10.46 -14.73
CA ASN A 317 0.07 10.16 -15.81
C ASN A 317 0.96 8.99 -15.40
N GLN A 318 0.80 7.81 -16.01
CA GLN A 318 1.63 6.65 -15.69
C GLN A 318 2.66 6.37 -16.79
N SER A 319 3.92 6.12 -16.39
CA SER A 319 4.95 5.65 -17.33
C SER A 319 4.69 4.19 -17.74
N ILE A 320 4.01 4.00 -18.88
CA ILE A 320 3.78 2.68 -19.50
C ILE A 320 5.13 1.97 -19.75
N ARG A 321 6.17 2.73 -20.12
CA ARG A 321 7.51 2.19 -20.37
C ARG A 321 8.09 1.55 -19.10
N ASN A 322 8.07 2.27 -17.97
CA ASN A 322 8.64 1.77 -16.72
C ASN A 322 7.87 0.55 -16.21
N MET A 323 6.54 0.55 -16.35
CA MET A 323 5.73 -0.61 -15.97
C MET A 323 6.01 -1.86 -16.82
N LYS A 324 6.26 -1.68 -18.13
CA LYS A 324 6.67 -2.79 -19.01
C LYS A 324 8.05 -3.31 -18.66
N LEU A 325 8.98 -2.42 -18.34
CA LEU A 325 10.34 -2.79 -17.93
C LEU A 325 10.32 -3.54 -16.59
N ALA A 326 9.64 -3.02 -15.57
CA ALA A 326 9.48 -3.72 -14.29
C ALA A 326 8.87 -5.12 -14.45
N ALA A 327 7.91 -5.26 -15.37
CA ALA A 327 7.30 -6.55 -15.68
C ALA A 327 8.22 -7.51 -16.47
N SER A 328 9.18 -7.00 -17.25
CA SER A 328 10.17 -7.82 -17.94
C SER A 328 11.32 -8.25 -17.03
N GLU A 329 11.80 -7.36 -16.16
CA GLU A 329 12.89 -7.66 -15.21
C GLU A 329 12.44 -8.61 -14.10
N ASN A 330 11.19 -8.46 -13.61
CA ASN A 330 10.64 -9.30 -12.54
C ASN A 330 9.29 -9.91 -12.96
N PRO A 331 9.28 -10.91 -13.87
CA PRO A 331 8.04 -11.44 -14.44
C PRO A 331 7.18 -12.19 -13.41
N ASP A 332 5.85 -12.08 -13.58
CA ASP A 332 4.90 -12.97 -12.91
C ASP A 332 4.74 -14.23 -13.76
N ASP A 333 5.47 -15.27 -13.39
CA ASP A 333 5.43 -16.62 -13.95
C ASP A 333 4.56 -17.58 -13.11
N GLY A 334 3.90 -17.06 -12.07
CA GLY A 334 3.08 -17.85 -11.18
C GLY A 334 1.91 -18.51 -11.91
N PRO A 335 1.40 -19.64 -11.40
CA PRO A 335 0.37 -20.42 -12.07
C PRO A 335 -0.89 -19.57 -12.34
N LEU A 336 -1.54 -19.81 -13.48
CA LEU A 336 -2.88 -19.29 -13.74
C LEU A 336 -3.91 -20.06 -12.93
N ARG A 337 -5.02 -19.39 -12.60
CA ARG A 337 -6.21 -20.06 -12.08
C ARG A 337 -6.67 -21.11 -13.09
N MET A 338 -6.86 -22.36 -12.65
CA MET A 338 -7.56 -23.35 -13.46
C MET A 338 -8.98 -22.83 -13.74
N SER A 339 -9.36 -22.75 -15.02
CA SER A 339 -10.68 -22.27 -15.43
C SER A 339 -11.76 -23.04 -14.68
N TYR A 340 -12.49 -22.36 -13.81
CA TYR A 340 -13.64 -22.97 -13.14
C TYR A 340 -14.82 -22.93 -14.12
N PRO A 341 -15.39 -24.09 -14.53
CA PRO A 341 -16.62 -24.11 -15.30
C PRO A 341 -17.75 -23.63 -14.39
N GLY A 342 -18.00 -22.32 -14.43
CA GLY A 342 -18.87 -21.63 -13.48
C GLY A 342 -18.65 -20.11 -13.46
N PHE A 343 -17.48 -19.64 -13.89
CA PHE A 343 -17.25 -18.22 -14.14
C PHE A 343 -17.87 -17.80 -15.48
N ARG A 344 -19.19 -17.69 -15.51
CA ARG A 344 -19.82 -16.67 -16.37
C ARG A 344 -19.64 -15.37 -15.59
N ALA A 345 -19.09 -14.34 -16.23
CA ALA A 345 -19.31 -12.96 -15.83
C ALA A 345 -20.82 -12.70 -15.92
N LYS A 346 -21.59 -13.18 -14.94
CA LYS A 346 -22.94 -12.69 -14.71
C LYS A 346 -22.73 -11.27 -14.25
N SER A 347 -23.21 -10.34 -15.06
CA SER A 347 -23.33 -8.92 -14.79
C SER A 347 -23.27 -8.60 -13.30
N PHE A 348 -22.31 -7.76 -12.91
CA PHE A 348 -22.22 -7.09 -11.61
C PHE A 348 -23.42 -6.17 -11.30
N PHE A 349 -24.52 -6.28 -12.05
CA PHE A 349 -25.79 -5.64 -11.78
C PHE A 349 -26.85 -6.73 -11.57
N GLY A 350 -27.02 -7.12 -10.30
CA GLY A 350 -27.98 -8.14 -9.88
C GLY A 350 -28.68 -7.74 -8.59
N GLY A 351 -29.61 -6.79 -8.69
CA GLY A 351 -30.87 -6.86 -7.93
C GLY A 351 -30.90 -6.37 -6.47
N LYS A 352 -30.53 -5.12 -6.20
CA LYS A 352 -31.33 -4.16 -5.35
C LYS A 352 -30.63 -2.82 -5.15
N VAL A 353 -29.30 -2.76 -5.29
CA VAL A 353 -28.51 -1.53 -5.03
C VAL A 353 -28.46 -0.58 -6.24
N ALA A 354 -28.77 -1.09 -7.45
CA ALA A 354 -28.69 -0.29 -8.67
C ALA A 354 -29.79 0.77 -8.85
N LYS A 355 -30.93 0.63 -8.15
CA LYS A 355 -32.06 1.56 -8.33
C LYS A 355 -31.83 2.94 -7.71
N ASP A 356 -30.94 3.05 -6.72
CA ASP A 356 -30.66 4.32 -6.06
C ASP A 356 -29.43 5.04 -6.64
N PHE A 357 -28.66 4.40 -7.53
CA PHE A 357 -27.36 4.94 -8.01
C PHE A 357 -27.42 5.60 -9.39
N PHE A 358 -28.37 5.19 -10.23
CA PHE A 358 -28.65 5.85 -11.50
C PHE A 358 -30.07 6.40 -11.42
N GLY A 359 -30.22 7.70 -11.20
CA GLY A 359 -31.50 8.40 -11.30
C GLY A 359 -32.04 8.38 -12.73
N ILE A 360 -32.48 7.21 -13.17
CA ILE A 360 -33.18 6.98 -14.42
C ILE A 360 -34.64 6.73 -14.00
N THR A 361 -35.46 7.74 -14.17
CA THR A 361 -36.92 7.59 -14.18
C THR A 361 -37.30 6.96 -15.51
N ASP A 362 -38.00 5.83 -15.48
CA ASP A 362 -38.62 5.20 -16.66
C ASP A 362 -39.61 6.19 -17.30
N GLU A 363 -39.26 6.76 -18.45
CA GLU A 363 -40.23 7.29 -19.41
C GLU A 363 -40.51 6.22 -20.47
N GLY A 364 -41.71 5.64 -20.39
CA GLY A 364 -42.57 5.31 -21.53
C GLY A 364 -42.10 4.28 -22.55
N ASP A 365 -42.47 3.02 -22.33
CA ASP A 365 -42.84 2.12 -23.43
C ASP A 365 -44.19 2.62 -24.02
N GLU A 366 -44.16 3.31 -25.15
CA GLU A 366 -45.32 3.40 -26.04
C GLU A 366 -45.08 2.53 -27.28
N ALA A 367 -45.95 1.52 -27.40
CA ALA A 367 -46.05 0.60 -28.51
C ALA A 367 -46.46 1.33 -29.79
N ALA A 368 -45.79 1.00 -30.89
CA ALA A 368 -46.27 1.25 -32.23
C ALA A 368 -46.88 -0.05 -32.79
N GLU A 369 -48.19 -0.20 -32.62
CA GLU A 369 -49.08 -1.02 -33.45
C GLU A 369 -50.27 -0.13 -33.85
N ASP A 370 -50.17 0.47 -35.04
CA ASP A 370 -51.19 0.52 -36.12
C ASP A 370 -50.80 1.54 -37.21
#